data_AF-A0A151HQ09-F1
#
_entry.id   AF-A0A151HQ09-F1
#
_cell.length_a   1.000
_cell.length_b   1.000
_cell.length_c   1.000
_cell.angle_alpha   90.00
_cell.angle_beta   90.00
_cell.angle_gamma   90.00
#
_symmetry.space_group_name_H-M   'P 1'
#
loop_
_entity.id
_entity.type
_entity.pdbx_description
1 polymer ?
#
loop_
_entity_poly.entity_id
_entity_poly.type
_entity_poly.pdbx_seq_one_letter_code
_entity_poly.pdbx_strand_id
1 'polypeptide(L)'
;NREYTAEQFEVVVETLLKHFPRMTIATDIICGFPGETDEDHERTLAIIRKFKFPVVNISQFYPRPGTPAASMKQLPSQVVKRRSREVTALFESYTCYDWMLHTTQMVWFSSTSEKSDHTVGQTKQYVKVLTP
;
A
#
# COMPACT_ATOMS: atom_id res chain seq x y z
N ASN A 1 7.11 17.72 7.30
CA ASN A 1 7.65 16.44 7.80
C ASN A 1 6.60 15.73 8.64
N ARG A 2 6.71 14.40 8.79
CA ARG A 2 5.85 13.65 9.71
C ARG A 2 6.33 13.91 11.14
N GLU A 3 5.40 14.07 12.07
CA GLU A 3 5.69 14.30 13.51
C GLU A 3 5.74 12.99 14.32
N TYR A 4 5.92 11.87 13.62
CA TYR A 4 5.98 10.53 14.21
C TYR A 4 7.03 9.67 13.50
N THR A 5 7.49 8.65 14.20
CA THR A 5 8.47 7.68 13.68
C THR A 5 7.79 6.46 13.04
N ALA A 6 8.58 5.67 12.30
CA ALA A 6 8.10 4.41 11.74
C ALA A 6 7.65 3.45 12.87
N GLU A 7 8.38 3.37 13.98
CA GLU A 7 8.02 2.53 15.12
C GLU A 7 6.66 2.93 15.71
N GLN A 8 6.39 4.23 15.84
CA GLN A 8 5.09 4.72 16.32
C GLN A 8 3.96 4.36 15.34
N PHE A 9 4.22 4.44 14.03
CA PHE A 9 3.27 3.96 13.03
C PHE A 9 3.01 2.46 13.18
N GLU A 10 4.04 1.64 13.36
CA GLU A 10 3.90 0.20 13.54
C GLU A 10 3.06 -0.14 14.79
N VAL A 11 3.28 0.55 15.91
CA VAL A 11 2.48 0.37 17.14
C VAL A 11 1.00 0.63 16.89
N VAL A 12 0.66 1.67 16.12
CA VAL A 12 -0.72 1.99 15.75
C VAL A 12 -1.32 0.87 14.91
N VAL A 13 -0.60 0.40 13.88
CA VAL A 13 -1.05 -0.69 13.00
C VAL A 13 -1.28 -1.97 13.80
N GLU A 14 -0.33 -2.37 14.64
CA GLU A 14 -0.42 -3.55 15.50
C GLU A 14 -1.61 -3.46 16.45
N THR A 15 -1.81 -2.30 17.07
CA THR A 15 -2.93 -2.07 17.99
C THR A 15 -4.27 -2.22 17.28
N LEU A 16 -4.40 -1.66 16.07
CA LEU A 16 -5.63 -1.74 15.30
C LEU A 16 -5.91 -3.18 14.85
N LEU A 17 -4.91 -3.88 14.32
CA LEU A 17 -5.07 -5.27 13.88
C LEU A 17 -5.32 -6.24 15.05
N LYS A 18 -4.80 -5.95 16.24
CA LYS A 18 -5.11 -6.71 17.46
C LYS A 18 -6.59 -6.63 17.84
N HIS A 19 -7.20 -5.44 17.75
CA HIS A 19 -8.61 -5.25 18.11
C HIS A 19 -9.56 -5.57 16.96
N PHE A 20 -9.12 -5.39 15.71
CA PHE A 20 -9.91 -5.62 14.50
C PHE A 20 -9.09 -6.45 13.48
N PRO A 21 -8.98 -7.78 13.66
CA PRO A 21 -8.09 -8.64 12.86
C PRO A 21 -8.35 -8.67 11.34
N ARG A 22 -9.54 -8.23 10.91
CA ARG A 22 -9.96 -8.22 9.50
C ARG A 22 -10.08 -6.81 8.93
N MET A 23 -9.50 -5.82 9.59
CA MET A 23 -9.54 -4.43 9.14
C MET A 23 -8.61 -4.22 7.95
N THR A 24 -9.09 -3.50 6.94
CA THR A 24 -8.27 -3.10 5.80
C THR A 24 -7.49 -1.84 6.16
N ILE A 25 -6.16 -1.93 6.08
CA ILE A 25 -5.26 -0.78 6.17
C ILE A 25 -4.73 -0.49 4.77
N ALA A 26 -5.11 0.67 4.24
CA ALA A 26 -4.57 1.20 3.00
C ALA A 26 -3.48 2.23 3.31
N THR A 27 -2.40 2.22 2.52
CA THR A 27 -1.26 3.13 2.73
C THR A 27 -0.69 3.64 1.41
N ASP A 28 -0.16 4.86 1.42
CA ASP A 28 0.52 5.49 0.30
C ASP A 28 2.03 5.51 0.55
N ILE A 29 2.80 5.04 -0.44
CA ILE A 29 4.26 4.98 -0.40
C ILE A 29 4.81 5.81 -1.56
N ILE A 30 5.71 6.74 -1.21
CA ILE A 30 6.45 7.55 -2.18
C ILE A 30 7.89 7.04 -2.20
N CYS A 31 8.30 6.41 -3.30
CA CYS A 31 9.66 5.93 -3.49
C CYS A 31 10.54 7.06 -4.05
N GLY A 32 11.78 7.14 -3.60
CA GLY A 32 12.76 8.06 -4.17
C GLY A 32 12.69 9.48 -3.61
N PHE A 33 12.18 9.66 -2.40
CA PHE A 33 12.20 10.98 -1.75
C PHE A 33 13.65 11.51 -1.65
N PRO A 34 13.89 12.82 -1.82
CA PRO A 34 15.23 13.38 -1.74
C PRO A 34 15.90 13.07 -0.40
N GLY A 35 17.06 12.41 -0.43
CA GLY A 35 17.79 11.96 0.77
C GLY A 35 17.48 10.53 1.22
N GLU A 36 16.53 9.83 0.60
CA GLU A 36 16.23 8.42 0.93
C GLU A 36 17.43 7.52 0.68
N THR A 37 17.90 6.86 1.73
CA THR A 37 19.02 5.92 1.70
C THR A 37 18.56 4.50 1.35
N ASP A 38 19.52 3.60 1.09
CA ASP A 38 19.18 2.18 0.88
C ASP A 38 18.63 1.52 2.16
N GLU A 39 19.05 1.99 3.34
CA GLU A 39 18.51 1.54 4.63
C GLU A 39 17.06 1.99 4.83
N ASP A 40 16.73 3.23 4.49
CA ASP A 40 15.34 3.75 4.55
C ASP A 40 14.40 2.94 3.64
N HIS A 41 14.89 2.61 2.44
CA HIS A 41 14.15 1.80 1.47
C HIS A 41 13.95 0.37 1.98
N GLU A 42 15.00 -0.26 2.51
CA GLU A 42 14.90 -1.61 3.08
C GLU A 42 13.95 -1.65 4.29
N ARG A 43 13.97 -0.60 5.11
CA ARG A 43 13.02 -0.45 6.22
C ARG A 43 11.58 -0.34 5.74
N THR A 44 11.34 0.37 4.64
CA THR A 44 10.02 0.43 3.99
C THR A 44 9.58 -0.96 3.53
N LEU A 45 10.45 -1.72 2.86
CA LEU A 45 10.16 -3.10 2.45
C LEU A 45 9.90 -4.02 3.65
N ALA A 46 10.62 -3.86 4.75
CA ALA A 46 10.43 -4.63 5.98
C ALA A 46 9.04 -4.41 6.59
N ILE A 47 8.56 -3.16 6.65
CA ILE A 47 7.21 -2.82 7.14
C ILE A 47 6.14 -3.45 6.24
N ILE A 48 6.29 -3.38 4.92
CA ILE A 48 5.36 -4.01 3.97
C ILE A 48 5.35 -5.53 4.16
N ARG A 49 6.52 -6.17 4.28
CA ARG A 49 6.62 -7.62 4.53
C ARG A 49 5.96 -8.02 5.85
N LYS A 50 6.12 -7.21 6.89
CA LYS A 50 5.57 -7.46 8.23
C LYS A 50 4.04 -7.42 8.23
N PHE A 51 3.43 -6.41 7.62
CA PHE A 51 1.98 -6.19 7.72
C PHE A 51 1.17 -6.68 6.52
N LYS A 52 1.81 -6.93 5.37
CA LYS A 52 1.16 -7.40 4.14
C LYS A 52 -0.13 -6.61 3.83
N PHE A 53 0.00 -5.29 3.74
CA PHE A 53 -1.14 -4.39 3.55
C PHE A 53 -1.98 -4.79 2.33
N PRO A 54 -3.32 -4.84 2.45
CA PRO A 54 -4.20 -5.17 1.32
C PRO A 54 -4.20 -4.13 0.19
N VAL A 55 -3.90 -2.87 0.52
CA VAL A 55 -3.87 -1.76 -0.43
C VAL A 55 -2.61 -0.92 -0.20
N VAL A 56 -1.76 -0.86 -1.22
CA VAL A 56 -0.56 0.00 -1.23
C VAL A 56 -0.57 0.84 -2.50
N ASN A 57 -0.69 2.15 -2.35
CA ASN A 57 -0.56 3.09 -3.46
C ASN A 57 0.91 3.47 -3.62
N ILE A 58 1.54 2.99 -4.68
CA ILE A 58 2.98 3.17 -4.91
C ILE A 58 3.17 4.29 -5.92
N SER A 59 3.89 5.33 -5.52
CA SER A 59 4.22 6.47 -6.37
C SER A 59 5.72 6.76 -6.35
N GLN A 60 6.23 7.33 -7.44
CA GLN A 60 7.58 7.87 -7.48
C GLN A 60 7.56 9.32 -7.05
N PHE A 61 8.58 9.75 -6.29
CA PHE A 61 8.71 11.15 -5.91
C PHE A 61 8.82 12.03 -7.16
N TYR A 62 8.02 13.10 -7.19
CA TYR A 62 8.09 14.13 -8.20
C TYR A 62 8.17 15.50 -7.52
N PRO A 63 9.22 16.30 -7.74
CA PRO A 63 9.39 17.58 -7.10
C PRO A 63 8.28 18.55 -7.52
N ARG A 64 7.57 19.09 -6.54
CA ARG A 64 6.54 20.11 -6.78
C ARG A 64 7.12 21.51 -6.54
N PRO A 65 6.99 22.45 -7.50
CA PRO A 65 7.49 23.82 -7.33
C PRO A 65 7.00 24.45 -6.01
N GLY A 66 7.88 25.18 -5.33
CA GLY A 66 7.58 25.85 -4.05
C GLY A 66 7.65 24.97 -2.80
N THR A 67 7.96 23.68 -2.93
CA THR A 67 8.15 22.79 -1.77
C THR A 67 9.63 22.72 -1.34
N PRO A 68 9.93 22.54 -0.03
CA PRO A 68 11.31 22.31 0.42
C PRO A 68 11.98 21.11 -0.27
N ALA A 69 11.21 20.06 -0.56
CA ALA A 69 11.74 18.87 -1.23
C ALA A 69 12.18 19.13 -2.68
N ALA A 70 11.68 20.17 -3.34
CA ALA A 70 12.08 20.52 -4.69
C ALA A 70 13.49 21.13 -4.76
N SER A 71 13.98 21.76 -3.69
CA SER A 71 15.35 22.31 -3.62
C SER A 71 16.38 21.31 -3.09
N MET A 72 15.95 20.14 -2.60
CA MET A 72 16.83 19.08 -2.14
C MET A 72 17.54 18.38 -3.30
N LYS A 73 18.68 17.73 -3.02
CA LYS A 73 19.39 16.91 -4.00
C LYS A 73 18.55 15.67 -4.34
N GLN A 74 18.10 15.60 -5.58
CA GLN A 74 17.26 14.50 -6.06
C GLN A 74 18.09 13.22 -6.23
N LEU A 75 17.43 12.08 -6.02
CA LEU A 75 18.03 10.79 -6.32
C LEU A 75 18.10 10.55 -7.84
N PRO A 76 19.07 9.76 -8.32
CA PRO A 76 19.10 9.35 -9.73
C PRO A 76 17.81 8.64 -10.13
N SER A 77 17.27 8.95 -11.31
CA SER A 77 16.00 8.38 -11.80
C SER A 77 16.00 6.86 -11.83
N GLN A 78 17.15 6.24 -12.10
CA GLN A 78 17.30 4.78 -12.07
C GLN A 78 17.09 4.19 -10.67
N VAL A 79 17.54 4.88 -9.61
CA VAL A 79 17.32 4.45 -8.22
C VAL A 79 15.85 4.55 -7.88
N VAL A 80 15.20 5.66 -8.19
CA VAL A 80 13.75 5.86 -7.96
C VAL A 80 12.92 4.78 -8.66
N LYS A 81 13.26 4.48 -9.92
CA LYS A 81 12.58 3.45 -10.72
C LYS A 81 12.83 2.04 -10.21
N ARG A 82 14.04 1.73 -9.75
CA ARG A 82 14.37 0.44 -9.12
C ARG A 82 13.54 0.24 -7.85
N ARG A 83 13.54 1.23 -6.95
CA ARG A 83 12.83 1.17 -5.67
C ARG A 83 11.33 1.00 -5.85
N SER A 84 10.71 1.77 -6.74
CA SER A 84 9.26 1.60 -7.01
C SER A 84 8.94 0.19 -7.52
N ARG A 85 9.80 -0.39 -8.39
CA ARG A 85 9.60 -1.76 -8.89
C ARG A 85 9.75 -2.81 -7.79
N GLU A 86 10.71 -2.63 -6.88
CA GLU A 86 10.90 -3.54 -5.74
C GLU A 86 9.69 -3.51 -4.81
N VAL A 87 9.15 -2.32 -4.50
CA VAL A 87 7.92 -2.18 -3.69
C VAL A 87 6.72 -2.81 -4.40
N THR A 88 6.57 -2.60 -5.72
CA THR A 88 5.50 -3.21 -6.51
C THR A 88 5.60 -4.73 -6.52
N ALA A 89 6.78 -5.27 -6.81
CA ALA A 89 7.01 -6.71 -6.85
C ALA A 89 6.75 -7.36 -5.48
N LEU A 90 7.14 -6.68 -4.39
CA LEU A 90 6.83 -7.15 -3.04
C LEU A 90 5.31 -7.17 -2.80
N PHE A 91 4.58 -6.10 -3.13
CA PHE A 91 3.13 -6.04 -2.97
C PHE A 91 2.42 -7.16 -3.77
N GLU A 92 2.86 -7.40 -5.01
CA GLU A 92 2.30 -8.45 -5.87
C GLU A 92 2.66 -9.88 -5.40
N SER A 93 3.69 -10.04 -4.55
CA SER A 93 4.15 -11.34 -4.09
C SER A 93 3.29 -11.99 -3.01
N TYR A 94 2.37 -11.26 -2.37
CA TYR A 94 1.58 -11.78 -1.25
C TYR A 94 0.07 -11.61 -1.45
N THR A 95 -0.68 -12.53 -0.83
CA THR A 95 -2.14 -12.44 -0.65
C THR A 95 -2.48 -12.08 0.80
N CYS A 96 -3.61 -11.41 0.99
CA CYS A 96 -4.15 -11.03 2.30
C CYS A 96 -5.60 -11.53 2.52
N TYR A 97 -6.12 -12.36 1.61
CA TYR A 97 -7.53 -12.74 1.57
C TYR A 97 -7.80 -14.20 1.97
N ASP A 98 -6.78 -14.93 2.42
CA ASP A 98 -6.88 -16.35 2.75
C ASP A 98 -7.92 -16.62 3.84
N TRP A 99 -8.12 -15.67 4.76
CA TRP A 99 -9.13 -15.75 5.81
C TRP A 99 -10.58 -15.71 5.29
N MET A 100 -10.79 -15.28 4.04
CA MET A 100 -12.11 -15.22 3.39
C MET A 100 -12.49 -16.55 2.73
N LEU A 101 -11.52 -17.44 2.49
CA LEU A 101 -11.79 -18.73 1.86
C LEU A 101 -12.78 -19.55 2.69
N HIS A 102 -13.75 -20.16 2.01
CA HIS A 102 -14.81 -20.97 2.63
C HIS A 102 -15.69 -20.21 3.65
N THR A 103 -15.75 -18.87 3.56
CA THR A 103 -16.64 -18.06 4.39
C THR A 103 -17.74 -17.40 3.56
N THR A 104 -18.88 -17.12 4.19
CA THR A 104 -19.94 -16.31 3.58
C THR A 104 -19.67 -14.84 3.85
N GLN A 105 -19.65 -14.03 2.80
CA GLN A 105 -19.40 -12.59 2.87
C GLN A 105 -20.61 -11.80 2.36
N MET A 106 -20.94 -10.71 3.05
CA MET A 106 -21.88 -9.72 2.52
C MET A 106 -21.19 -8.88 1.46
N VAL A 107 -21.81 -8.78 0.28
CA VAL A 107 -21.28 -8.03 -0.86
C VAL A 107 -22.31 -7.02 -1.31
N TRP A 108 -21.89 -5.76 -1.41
CA TRP A 108 -22.66 -4.71 -2.05
C TRP A 108 -22.26 -4.60 -3.52
N PHE A 109 -23.21 -4.80 -4.44
CA PHE A 109 -22.99 -4.66 -5.87
C PHE A 109 -23.42 -3.28 -6.32
N SER A 110 -22.52 -2.55 -6.99
CA SER A 110 -22.76 -1.17 -7.43
C SER A 110 -22.80 -1.00 -8.94
N SER A 111 -22.14 -1.90 -9.69
CA SER A 111 -21.96 -1.74 -11.14
C SER A 111 -21.61 -3.05 -11.82
N THR A 112 -22.11 -3.24 -13.04
CA THR A 112 -21.59 -4.22 -14.00
C THR A 112 -20.35 -3.66 -14.68
N SER A 113 -19.33 -4.51 -14.89
CA SER A 113 -18.09 -4.08 -15.54
C SER A 113 -18.34 -3.75 -17.02
N GLU A 114 -17.85 -2.61 -17.52
CA GLU A 114 -17.95 -2.25 -18.96
C GLU A 114 -17.10 -3.15 -19.87
N LYS A 115 -16.11 -3.86 -19.31
CA LYS A 115 -15.10 -4.63 -20.07
C LYS A 115 -15.26 -6.15 -19.98
N SER A 116 -16.21 -6.62 -19.20
CA SER A 116 -16.42 -8.05 -18.94
C SER A 116 -17.81 -8.28 -18.40
N ASP A 117 -18.39 -9.47 -18.63
CA ASP A 117 -19.70 -9.89 -18.11
C ASP A 117 -19.74 -10.02 -16.57
N HIS A 118 -18.69 -9.62 -15.84
CA HIS A 118 -18.68 -9.71 -14.39
C HIS A 118 -19.43 -8.55 -13.74
N THR A 119 -20.15 -8.87 -12.66
CA THR A 119 -20.64 -7.85 -11.74
C THR A 119 -19.57 -7.55 -10.68
N VAL A 120 -19.31 -6.26 -10.45
CA VAL A 120 -18.32 -5.81 -9.47
C VAL A 120 -19.03 -5.41 -8.18
N GLY A 121 -18.65 -6.06 -7.09
CA GLY A 121 -19.11 -5.76 -5.75
C GLY A 121 -17.97 -5.47 -4.78
N GLN A 122 -18.32 -5.01 -3.58
CA GLN A 122 -17.38 -4.76 -2.50
C GLN A 122 -17.91 -5.33 -1.18
N THR A 123 -17.00 -5.89 -0.37
CA THR A 123 -17.31 -6.29 1.01
C THR A 123 -17.26 -5.09 1.96
N LYS A 124 -17.68 -5.27 3.22
CA LYS A 124 -17.52 -4.26 4.29
C LYS A 124 -16.07 -3.82 4.48
N GLN A 125 -15.11 -4.70 4.16
CA GLN A 125 -13.67 -4.48 4.23
C GLN A 125 -13.12 -3.82 2.95
N TYR A 126 -13.97 -3.38 2.02
CA TYR A 126 -13.59 -2.83 0.71
C TYR A 126 -12.82 -3.82 -0.19
N VAL A 127 -12.93 -5.12 0.06
CA VAL A 127 -12.38 -6.14 -0.84
C VAL A 127 -13.28 -6.21 -2.07
N LYS A 128 -12.69 -6.06 -3.26
CA LYS A 128 -13.42 -6.19 -4.53
C LYS A 128 -13.76 -7.66 -4.77
N VAL A 129 -15.03 -7.92 -5.07
CA VAL A 129 -15.54 -9.25 -5.45
C VAL A 129 -16.03 -9.16 -6.89
N LEU A 130 -15.58 -10.11 -7.70
CA LEU A 130 -16.06 -10.30 -9.07
C LEU A 130 -16.93 -11.54 -9.09
N THR A 131 -18.17 -11.39 -9.55
CA THR A 131 -19.04 -12.54 -9.83
C THR A 131 -19.29 -12.63 -11.33
N PRO A 132 -19.49 -13.83 -11.88
CA PRO A 132 -20.08 -14.00 -13.20
C PRO A 132 -21.44 -13.30 -13.31
#